data_AF-A0A3B8XN29-F1
#
_entry.id   AF-A0A3B8XN29-F1
#
_cell.length_a   1.000
_cell.length_b   1.000
_cell.length_c   1.000
_cell.angle_alpha   90.00
_cell.angle_beta   90.00
_cell.angle_gamma   90.00
#
_symmetry.space_group_name_H-M   'P 1'
#
loop_
_entity.id
_entity.type
_entity.pdbx_description
1 polymer ?
#
loop_
_entity_poly.entity_id
_entity_poly.type
_entity_poly.pdbx_seq_one_letter_code
_entity_poly.pdbx_strand_id
1 'polypeptide(L)'
;QAVCPAEAGPALLRLFGAEGVDVVTFTSSSTVANFVRAFPEDRLPAVLGDAEIACMGPVTADTARKLGLRVDIVAREYTTHGLVQAIVEASGRP
;
A
#
# COMPACT_ATOMS: atom_id res chain seq x y z
N GLN A 1 4.79 10.64 14.11
CA GLN A 1 3.45 10.60 13.50
C GLN A 1 3.60 11.03 12.05
N ALA A 2 3.24 10.20 11.06
CA ALA A 2 3.26 10.62 9.66
C ALA A 2 2.03 11.51 9.40
N VAL A 3 2.23 12.70 8.86
CA VAL A 3 1.15 13.64 8.50
C VAL A 3 1.00 13.57 6.98
N CYS A 4 -0.18 13.22 6.48
CA CYS A 4 -0.49 13.35 5.05
C CYS A 4 -0.76 14.83 4.74
N PRO A 5 0.01 15.47 3.84
CA PRO A 5 -0.31 16.79 3.34
C PRO A 5 -1.68 16.77 2.65
N ALA A 6 -2.47 17.85 2.75
CA ALA A 6 -3.78 17.95 2.11
C ALA A 6 -3.72 17.77 0.58
N GLU A 7 -2.56 18.07 -0.02
CA GLU A 7 -2.24 17.94 -1.44
C GLU A 7 -1.96 16.48 -1.89
N ALA A 8 -1.84 15.53 -0.95
CA ALA A 8 -1.34 14.19 -1.24
C ALA A 8 -2.25 13.41 -2.19
N GLY A 9 -3.58 13.55 -2.05
CA GLY A 9 -4.55 12.83 -2.88
C GLY A 9 -4.42 13.14 -4.38
N PRO A 10 -4.51 14.42 -4.81
CA PRO A 10 -4.32 14.80 -6.21
C PRO A 10 -2.93 14.48 -6.78
N ALA A 11 -1.87 14.62 -5.98
CA ALA A 11 -0.52 14.28 -6.40
C ALA A 11 -0.34 12.77 -6.61
N LEU A 12 -0.89 11.95 -5.69
CA LEU A 12 -0.91 10.50 -5.82
C LEU A 12 -1.71 10.06 -7.04
N LEU A 13 -2.91 10.62 -7.28
CA LEU A 13 -3.71 10.34 -8.47
C LEU A 13 -2.96 10.61 -9.77
N ARG A 14 -2.15 11.67 -9.83
CA ARG A 14 -1.30 11.97 -10.99
C ARG A 14 -0.17 10.94 -11.16
N LEU A 15 0.44 10.51 -10.06
CA LEU A 15 1.50 9.50 -10.07
C LEU A 15 0.96 8.15 -10.58
N PHE A 16 -0.18 7.70 -10.02
CA PHE A 16 -0.87 6.48 -10.43
C PHE A 16 -1.38 6.53 -11.88
N GLY A 17 -1.82 7.70 -12.36
CA GLY A 17 -2.40 7.84 -13.70
C GLY A 17 -1.42 8.00 -14.87
N ALA A 18 -0.15 8.33 -14.61
CA ALA A 18 0.84 8.60 -15.66
C ALA A 18 1.70 7.38 -16.03
N GLU A 19 2.17 6.62 -15.03
CA GLU A 19 3.05 5.44 -15.25
C GLU A 19 2.47 4.15 -14.65
N GLY A 20 1.35 4.22 -13.92
CA GLY A 20 0.84 3.08 -13.15
C GLY A 20 1.68 2.81 -11.90
N VAL A 21 1.15 1.99 -10.99
CA VAL A 21 1.91 1.46 -9.85
C VAL A 21 1.65 -0.02 -9.77
N ASP A 22 2.72 -0.81 -9.77
CA ASP A 22 2.63 -2.27 -9.67
C ASP A 22 2.42 -2.72 -8.22
N VAL A 23 3.09 -2.04 -7.27
CA VAL A 23 3.07 -2.42 -5.85
C VAL A 23 3.00 -1.19 -4.95
N VAL A 24 2.04 -1.17 -4.03
CA VAL A 24 1.94 -0.21 -2.93
C VAL A 24 2.41 -0.87 -1.63
N THR A 25 3.37 -0.24 -0.95
CA THR A 25 3.96 -0.79 0.28
C THR A 25 3.53 -0.01 1.52
N PHE A 26 3.22 -0.74 2.59
CA PHE A 26 2.93 -0.17 3.91
C PHE A 26 3.86 -0.73 4.97
N THR A 27 4.56 0.18 5.65
CA THR A 27 5.55 -0.16 6.68
C THR A 27 4.99 -0.05 8.10
N SER A 28 3.79 0.54 8.26
CA SER A 28 3.09 0.58 9.54
C SER A 28 1.58 0.71 9.37
N SER A 29 0.82 0.23 10.37
CA SER A 29 -0.63 0.45 10.46
C SER A 29 -1.05 1.92 10.35
N SER A 30 -0.23 2.83 10.88
CA SER A 30 -0.53 4.27 10.81
C SER A 30 -0.47 4.81 9.37
N THR A 31 0.44 4.29 8.55
CA THR A 31 0.54 4.67 7.13
C THR A 31 -0.66 4.17 6.33
N VAL A 32 -1.15 2.95 6.63
CA VAL A 32 -2.39 2.41 6.05
C VAL A 32 -3.58 3.31 6.39
N ALA A 33 -3.78 3.61 7.67
CA ALA A 33 -4.92 4.39 8.12
C ALA A 33 -4.92 5.81 7.53
N ASN A 34 -3.74 6.43 7.44
CA ASN A 34 -3.61 7.74 6.81
C ASN A 34 -3.86 7.71 5.30
N PHE A 35 -3.36 6.68 4.61
CA PHE A 35 -3.58 6.50 3.18
C PHE A 35 -5.07 6.35 2.87
N VAL A 36 -5.77 5.45 3.55
CA VAL A 36 -7.22 5.25 3.36
C VAL A 36 -7.99 6.53 3.64
N ARG A 37 -7.63 7.29 4.69
CA ARG A 37 -8.27 8.57 5.01
C ARG A 37 -7.99 9.69 4.01
N ALA A 38 -6.92 9.60 3.22
CA ALA A 38 -6.56 10.62 2.24
C ALA A 38 -7.46 10.58 0.99
N PHE A 39 -8.24 9.50 0.82
CA PHE A 39 -9.12 9.31 -0.33
C PHE A 39 -10.55 9.01 0.13
N PRO A 40 -11.56 9.51 -0.59
CA PRO A 40 -12.92 8.98 -0.50
C PRO A 40 -12.94 7.47 -0.81
N GLU A 41 -13.78 6.70 -0.11
CA GLU A 41 -13.87 5.24 -0.26
C GLU A 41 -14.15 4.78 -1.69
N ASP A 42 -14.97 5.53 -2.44
CA ASP A 42 -15.32 5.26 -3.84
C ASP A 42 -14.16 5.50 -4.82
N ARG A 43 -13.13 6.24 -4.40
CA ARG A 43 -11.96 6.58 -5.22
C ARG A 43 -10.79 5.63 -5.00
N LEU A 44 -10.73 4.94 -3.85
CA LEU A 44 -9.67 4.00 -3.51
C LEU A 44 -9.47 2.88 -4.55
N PRO A 45 -10.52 2.21 -5.07
CA PRO A 45 -10.36 1.21 -6.11
C PRO A 45 -9.74 1.76 -7.40
N ALA A 46 -10.12 2.97 -7.81
CA ALA A 46 -9.57 3.62 -9.00
C ALA A 46 -8.12 4.10 -8.78
N VAL A 47 -7.77 4.49 -7.55
CA VAL A 47 -6.39 4.88 -7.16
C VAL A 47 -5.47 3.66 -7.17
N LEU A 48 -5.92 2.55 -6.59
CA LEU A 48 -5.12 1.33 -6.45
C LEU A 48 -5.05 0.56 -7.77
N GLY A 49 -6.12 0.58 -8.59
CA GLY A 49 -6.16 -0.18 -9.83
C GLY A 49 -5.84 -1.66 -9.60
N ASP A 50 -4.88 -2.17 -10.37
CA ASP A 50 -4.38 -3.55 -10.25
C ASP A 50 -3.15 -3.67 -9.31
N ALA A 51 -2.76 -2.59 -8.63
CA ALA A 51 -1.58 -2.58 -7.77
C ALA A 51 -1.69 -3.62 -6.65
N GLU A 52 -0.62 -4.38 -6.45
CA GLU A 52 -0.50 -5.29 -5.33
C GLU A 52 -0.21 -4.53 -4.05
N ILE A 53 -0.79 -4.97 -2.93
CA ILE A 53 -0.54 -4.35 -1.62
C ILE A 53 0.39 -5.22 -0.80
N ALA A 54 1.55 -4.65 -0.45
CA ALA A 54 2.58 -5.28 0.35
C ALA A 54 2.70 -4.65 1.75
N CYS A 55 2.69 -5.48 2.79
CA CYS A 55 2.76 -5.04 4.18
C CYS A 55 4.02 -5.57 4.87
N MET A 56 4.70 -4.73 5.65
CA MET A 56 5.93 -5.09 6.39
C MET A 56 5.72 -6.16 7.47
N GLY A 57 4.48 -6.42 7.88
CA GLY A 57 4.20 -7.46 8.87
C GLY A 57 2.71 -7.65 9.12
N PRO A 58 2.36 -8.66 9.94
CA PRO A 58 0.98 -9.11 10.12
C PRO A 58 0.07 -8.03 10.72
N VAL A 59 0.59 -7.22 11.65
CA VAL A 59 -0.18 -6.13 12.27
C VAL A 59 -0.58 -5.06 11.24
N THR A 60 0.32 -4.74 10.30
CA THR A 60 0.05 -3.78 9.22
C THR A 60 -0.94 -4.37 8.23
N ALA A 61 -0.77 -5.64 7.85
CA ALA A 61 -1.68 -6.37 6.98
C ALA A 61 -3.11 -6.45 7.56
N ASP A 62 -3.25 -6.75 8.85
CA ASP A 62 -4.55 -6.80 9.51
C ASP A 62 -5.24 -5.45 9.54
N THR A 63 -4.47 -4.37 9.68
CA THR A 63 -5.01 -3.01 9.62
C THR A 63 -5.53 -2.69 8.22
N ALA A 64 -4.75 -3.03 7.19
CA ALA A 64 -5.14 -2.84 5.79
C ALA A 64 -6.44 -3.60 5.45
N ARG A 65 -6.53 -4.88 5.83
CA ARG A 65 -7.74 -5.69 5.63
C ARG A 65 -8.96 -5.12 6.34
N LYS A 66 -8.81 -4.67 7.60
CA LYS A 66 -9.90 -4.04 8.36
C LYS A 66 -10.41 -2.75 7.73
N LEU A 67 -9.56 -2.05 6.98
CA LEU A 67 -9.89 -0.81 6.28
C LEU A 67 -10.29 -1.06 4.82
N GLY A 68 -10.60 -2.30 4.44
CA GLY A 68 -11.14 -2.64 3.13
C GLY A 68 -10.11 -2.80 2.02
N LEU A 69 -8.81 -2.79 2.35
CA LEU A 69 -7.75 -3.04 1.36
C LEU A 69 -7.53 -4.55 1.17
N ARG A 70 -7.32 -4.98 -0.08
CA ARG A 70 -6.74 -6.28 -0.39
C ARG A 70 -5.28 -6.28 0.10
N VAL A 71 -4.79 -7.39 0.65
CA VAL A 71 -3.37 -7.52 1.01
C VAL A 71 -2.83 -8.76 0.31
N ASP A 72 -1.89 -8.54 -0.59
CA ASP A 72 -1.34 -9.56 -1.48
C ASP A 72 -0.04 -10.13 -0.91
N ILE A 73 0.79 -9.27 -0.31
CA ILE A 73 2.13 -9.61 0.15
C ILE A 73 2.27 -9.22 1.61
N VAL A 74 2.81 -10.12 2.44
CA VAL A 74 3.18 -9.84 3.83
C VAL A 74 4.60 -10.30 4.09
N ALA A 75 5.47 -9.37 4.47
CA ALA A 75 6.84 -9.68 4.80
C ALA A 75 6.93 -10.55 6.06
N ARG A 76 7.79 -11.58 6.01
CA ARG A 76 8.08 -12.44 7.17
C ARG A 76 9.00 -11.76 8.17
N GLU A 77 9.97 -11.01 7.66
CA GLU A 77 10.88 -10.20 8.45
C GLU A 77 10.41 -8.74 8.43
N TYR A 78 10.28 -8.14 9.61
CA TYR A 78 9.74 -6.79 9.78
C TYR A 78 10.81 -5.72 9.56
N THR A 79 11.51 -5.83 8.45
CA THR A 79 12.59 -4.94 8.02
C THR A 79 12.34 -4.50 6.59
N THR A 80 12.97 -3.41 6.16
CA THR A 80 12.93 -2.98 4.76
C THR A 80 13.45 -4.09 3.82
N HIS A 81 14.51 -4.79 4.24
CA HIS A 81 15.05 -5.90 3.47
C HIS A 81 14.04 -7.05 3.32
N GLY A 82 13.40 -7.45 4.43
CA GLY A 82 12.36 -8.48 4.42
C GLY A 82 11.16 -8.13 3.54
N LEU A 83 10.77 -6.86 3.53
CA LEU A 83 9.72 -6.36 2.64
C LEU A 83 10.11 -6.43 1.17
N VAL A 84 11.33 -6.01 0.83
CA VAL A 84 11.84 -6.13 -0.55
C VAL A 84 11.91 -7.58 -1.00
N GLN A 85 12.42 -8.49 -0.15
CA GLN A 85 12.46 -9.92 -0.47
C GLN A 85 11.06 -10.48 -0.73
N ALA A 86 10.08 -10.16 0.12
CA ALA A 86 8.71 -10.61 -0.06
C ALA A 86 8.09 -10.12 -1.38
N ILE A 87 8.40 -8.88 -1.80
CA ILE A 87 7.95 -8.34 -3.09
C ILE A 87 8.59 -9.06 -4.26
N VAL A 88 9.90 -9.31 -4.19
CA VAL A 88 10.64 -10.04 -5.24
C VAL A 88 10.12 -11.47 -5.38
N GLU A 89 9.87 -12.17 -4.27
CA GLU A 89 9.29 -13.52 -4.26
C GLU A 89 7.89 -13.54 -4.89
N ALA A 90 7.07 -12.51 -4.65
CA ALA A 90 5.73 -12.41 -5.24
C ALA A 90 5.76 -12.00 -6.73
N SER A 91 6.72 -11.17 -7.12
CA SER A 91 6.91 -10.71 -8.50
C SER A 91 7.55 -11.77 -9.40
N GLY A 92 8.18 -12.78 -8.80
CA GLY A 92 8.73 -13.95 -9.48
C GLY A 92 7.65 -14.88 -10.02
N ARG A 93 6.84 -14.40 -10.98
CA ARG A 93 6.20 -15.29 -11.95
C ARG A 93 7.28 -15.73 -12.96
N PRO A 94 7.39 -17.04 -13.29
CA PRO A 94 8.22 -17.47 -14.40
C PRO A 94 7.79 -16.82 -15.72
#